data_AF-A0A0P9CX46-F1
#
_entry.id   AF-A0A0P9CX46-F1
#
_cell.length_a   1.000
_cell.length_b   1.000
_cell.length_c   1.000
_cell.angle_alpha   90.00
_cell.angle_beta   90.00
_cell.angle_gamma   90.00
#
_symmetry.space_group_name_H-M   'P 1'
#
loop_
_entity.id
_entity.type
_entity.pdbx_description
1 polymer ?
#
loop_
_entity_poly.entity_id
_entity_poly.type
_entity_poly.pdbx_seq_one_letter_code
_entity_poly.pdbx_strand_id
1 'polypeptide(L)'
;MPHVIFIHGQDSSSRTYKASLLRAARPDALVPDFTGALDERMAQLEPLLAGANDWVLIGSSMGGLMAALWARANPARVHRLVLL
;
A
#
# COMPACT_ATOMS: atom_id res chain seq x y z
N MET A 1 10.64 -7.98 -11.49
CA MET A 1 10.62 -7.87 -10.01
C MET A 1 9.29 -7.29 -9.62
N PRO A 2 8.62 -7.78 -8.57
CA PRO A 2 7.30 -7.31 -8.22
C PRO A 2 7.33 -5.86 -7.72
N HIS A 3 6.28 -5.11 -8.04
CA HIS A 3 6.11 -3.73 -7.58
C HIS A 3 5.78 -3.74 -6.09
N VAL A 4 6.36 -2.83 -5.31
CA VAL A 4 6.14 -2.76 -3.86
C VAL A 4 5.46 -1.44 -3.52
N ILE A 5 4.43 -1.51 -2.68
CA ILE A 5 3.81 -0.33 -2.09
C ILE A 5 3.64 -0.50 -0.58
N PHE A 6 3.90 0.58 0.16
CA PHE A 6 3.55 0.70 1.57
C PHE A 6 2.35 1.61 1.75
N ILE A 7 1.35 1.12 2.48
CA ILE A 7 0.11 1.83 2.78
C ILE A 7 0.08 2.09 4.29
N HIS A 8 0.24 3.35 4.67
CA HIS A 8 0.30 3.75 6.08
C HIS A 8 -1.09 3.74 6.74
N GLY A 9 -1.10 3.70 8.07
CA GLY A 9 -2.33 3.68 8.87
C GLY A 9 -2.99 5.06 9.02
N GLN A 10 -4.09 5.11 9.78
CA GLN A 10 -4.72 6.36 10.19
C GLN A 10 -3.74 7.23 11.00
N ASP A 11 -3.88 8.56 10.90
CA ASP A 11 -3.06 9.55 11.61
C ASP A 11 -1.53 9.37 11.43
N SER A 12 -1.13 8.77 10.31
CA SER A 12 0.27 8.57 9.95
C SER A 12 0.52 9.00 8.51
N SER A 13 1.74 8.79 8.01
CA SER A 13 2.18 9.27 6.71
C SER A 13 3.25 8.38 6.08
N SER A 14 3.66 8.76 4.89
CA SER A 14 4.81 8.26 4.15
C SER A 14 6.15 8.44 4.91
N ARG A 15 6.17 9.15 6.04
CA ARG A 15 7.38 9.43 6.84
C ARG A 15 7.49 8.57 8.11
N THR A 16 6.65 7.55 8.26
CA THR A 16 6.73 6.62 9.41
C THR A 16 8.06 5.85 9.43
N TYR A 17 8.45 5.34 10.60
CA TYR A 17 9.62 4.47 10.73
C TYR A 17 9.55 3.26 9.79
N LYS A 18 8.37 2.63 9.66
CA LYS A 18 8.14 1.49 8.75
C LYS A 18 8.39 1.87 7.28
N ALA A 19 7.88 3.03 6.85
CA ALA A 19 8.10 3.56 5.52
C ALA A 19 9.59 3.87 5.25
N SER A 20 10.29 4.48 6.20
CA SER A 20 11.72 4.78 6.09
C SER A 20 12.56 3.51 6.00
N LEU A 21 12.24 2.50 6.82
CA LEU A 21 12.90 1.19 6.77
C LEU A 21 12.68 0.51 5.41
N LEU A 22 11.45 0.57 4.88
CA LEU A 22 11.15 0.00 3.57
C LEU A 22 11.92 0.71 2.46
N ARG A 23 11.95 2.04 2.42
CA ARG A 23 12.71 2.78 1.40
C ARG A 23 14.21 2.48 1.44
N ALA A 24 14.77 2.27 2.63
CA ALA A 24 16.18 1.89 2.78
C ALA A 24 16.47 0.50 2.17
N ALA A 25 15.54 -0.45 2.32
CA ALA A 25 15.69 -1.81 1.78
C ALA A 25 15.24 -1.95 0.31
N ARG A 26 14.28 -1.13 -0.12
CA ARG A 26 13.64 -1.12 -1.44
C ARG A 26 13.40 0.33 -1.88
N PRO A 27 14.42 0.99 -2.44
CA PRO A 27 14.32 2.39 -2.88
C PRO A 27 13.26 2.63 -3.97
N ASP A 28 12.88 1.57 -4.70
CA ASP A 28 11.85 1.55 -5.73
C ASP A 28 10.42 1.42 -5.18
N ALA A 29 10.26 1.20 -3.87
CA ALA A 29 8.94 1.04 -3.26
C ALA A 29 8.14 2.36 -3.29
N LEU A 30 6.88 2.26 -3.69
CA LEU A 30 5.92 3.35 -3.58
C LEU A 30 5.50 3.53 -2.12
N VAL A 31 5.55 4.77 -1.65
CA VAL A 31 5.14 5.11 -0.28
C VAL A 31 4.38 6.44 -0.33
N PRO A 32 3.19 6.47 -0.94
CA PRO A 32 2.37 7.68 -1.03
C PRO A 32 1.77 8.05 0.33
N ASP A 33 1.33 9.30 0.44
CA ASP A 33 0.47 9.75 1.52
C ASP A 33 -1.00 9.57 1.14
N PHE A 34 -1.79 9.11 2.11
CA PHE A 34 -3.23 8.90 2.00
C PHE A 34 -3.96 9.73 3.04
N THR A 35 -4.97 10.48 2.60
CA THR A 35 -5.78 11.36 3.46
C THR A 35 -7.26 11.02 3.36
N GLY A 36 -8.04 11.45 4.34
CA GLY A 36 -9.48 11.25 4.35
C GLY A 36 -9.95 9.94 4.98
N ALA A 37 -11.24 9.66 4.80
CA ALA A 37 -11.91 8.43 5.23
C ALA A 37 -11.50 7.23 4.34
N LEU A 38 -11.95 6.02 4.72
CA LEU A 38 -11.51 4.78 4.05
C LEU A 38 -11.82 4.77 2.55
N ASP A 39 -13.02 5.19 2.17
CA ASP A 39 -13.47 5.29 0.77
C ASP A 39 -12.65 6.30 -0.04
N GLU A 40 -12.38 7.48 0.53
CA GLU A 40 -11.52 8.50 -0.09
C GLU A 40 -10.09 7.98 -0.28
N ARG A 41 -9.55 7.27 0.71
CA ARG A 41 -8.23 6.63 0.63
C ARG A 41 -8.19 5.51 -0.41
N MET A 42 -9.25 4.72 -0.53
CA MET A 42 -9.36 3.68 -1.56
C MET A 42 -9.42 4.29 -2.96
N ALA A 43 -10.13 5.40 -3.14
CA ALA A 43 -10.17 6.15 -4.40
C ALA A 43 -8.78 6.71 -4.78
N GLN A 44 -7.97 7.10 -3.81
CA GLN A 44 -6.57 7.50 -4.03
C GLN A 44 -5.66 6.30 -4.36
N LEU A 45 -5.90 5.13 -3.76
CA LEU A 45 -5.09 3.92 -3.97
C LEU A 45 -5.28 3.31 -5.36
N GLU A 46 -6.52 3.24 -5.84
CA GLU A 46 -6.87 2.56 -7.09
C GLU A 46 -6.02 2.99 -8.30
N PRO A 47 -5.88 4.29 -8.66
CA PRO A 47 -5.10 4.70 -9.82
C PRO A 47 -3.62 4.38 -9.70
N LEU A 48 -3.07 4.29 -8.48
CA LEU A 48 -1.66 3.96 -8.25
C LEU A 48 -1.35 2.50 -8.59
N LEU A 49 -2.31 1.61 -8.36
CA LEU A 49 -2.16 0.17 -8.60
C LEU A 49 -2.64 -0.23 -10.00
N ALA A 50 -3.54 0.55 -10.61
CA ALA A 50 -4.21 0.26 -11.88
C ALA A 50 -3.25 -0.01 -13.05
N GLY A 51 -2.10 0.67 -13.11
CA GLY A 51 -1.15 0.56 -14.23
C GLY A 51 -0.22 -0.65 -14.21
N ALA A 52 -0.21 -1.46 -13.14
CA ALA A 52 0.70 -2.58 -13.01
C ALA A 52 0.03 -3.84 -12.44
N ASN A 53 0.70 -4.97 -12.63
CA ASN A 53 0.37 -6.27 -12.05
C ASN A 53 1.52 -6.72 -11.14
N ASP A 54 1.36 -7.85 -10.44
CA ASP A 54 2.41 -8.45 -9.60
C ASP A 54 2.84 -7.54 -8.43
N TRP A 55 1.85 -7.10 -7.64
CA TRP A 55 2.06 -6.20 -6.49
C TRP A 55 2.37 -6.95 -5.19
N VAL A 56 3.37 -6.44 -4.46
CA VAL A 56 3.56 -6.68 -3.03
C VAL A 56 2.95 -5.51 -2.27
N LEU A 57 1.84 -5.78 -1.58
CA LEU A 57 1.13 -4.81 -0.76
C LEU A 57 1.55 -4.95 0.70
N ILE A 58 2.08 -3.89 1.28
CA ILE A 58 2.47 -3.84 2.69
C ILE A 58 1.60 -2.79 3.38
N GLY A 59 0.67 -3.23 4.22
CA GLY A 59 -0.28 -2.32 4.88
C GLY A 59 -0.19 -2.40 6.40
N SER A 60 -0.31 -1.25 7.07
CA SER A 60 -0.39 -1.19 8.54
C SER A 60 -1.68 -0.55 9.01
N SER A 61 -2.34 -1.14 10.02
CA SER A 61 -3.64 -0.65 10.54
C SER A 61 -4.67 -0.39 9.42
N MET A 62 -5.24 0.82 9.29
CA MET A 62 -6.13 1.21 8.19
C MET A 62 -5.52 0.94 6.81
N GLY A 63 -4.21 1.12 6.64
CA GLY A 63 -3.52 0.78 5.40
C GLY A 63 -3.48 -0.73 5.13
N GLY A 64 -3.48 -1.55 6.19
CA GLY A 64 -3.67 -3.00 6.12
C GLY A 64 -5.06 -3.37 5.63
N LEU A 65 -6.10 -2.69 6.14
CA LEU A 65 -7.47 -2.86 5.65
C LEU A 65 -7.59 -2.47 4.17
N MET A 66 -7.03 -1.33 3.76
CA MET A 66 -6.98 -0.90 2.36
C MET A 66 -6.31 -1.97 1.47
N ALA A 67 -5.14 -2.46 1.89
CA ALA A 67 -4.39 -3.51 1.18
C ALA A 67 -5.23 -4.80 1.04
N ALA A 68 -5.90 -5.23 2.11
CA ALA A 68 -6.71 -6.43 2.13
C ALA A 68 -7.97 -6.30 1.24
N LEU A 69 -8.65 -5.16 1.28
CA LEU A 69 -9.81 -4.89 0.43
C LEU A 69 -9.43 -4.89 -1.05
N TRP A 70 -8.33 -4.24 -1.41
CA TRP A 70 -7.85 -4.21 -2.78
C TRP A 70 -7.40 -5.59 -3.26
N ALA A 71 -6.65 -6.33 -2.43
CA ALA A 71 -6.20 -7.67 -2.76
C ALA A 71 -7.37 -8.65 -2.98
N ARG A 72 -8.42 -8.53 -2.17
CA ARG A 72 -9.65 -9.31 -2.33
C ARG A 72 -10.35 -9.00 -3.65
N ALA A 73 -10.36 -7.73 -4.08
CA ALA A 73 -10.97 -7.32 -5.35
C ALA A 73 -10.10 -7.69 -6.57
N ASN A 74 -8.78 -7.77 -6.39
CA ASN A 74 -7.80 -7.94 -7.46
C ASN A 74 -6.81 -9.10 -7.21
N PRO A 75 -7.27 -10.33 -6.90
CA PRO A 75 -6.38 -11.39 -6.41
C PRO A 75 -5.29 -11.78 -7.41
N ALA A 76 -5.58 -11.79 -8.72
CA ALA A 76 -4.63 -12.12 -9.77
C ALA A 76 -3.49 -11.08 -9.93
N ARG A 77 -3.63 -9.90 -9.31
CA ARG A 77 -2.68 -8.79 -9.41
C ARG A 77 -1.78 -8.68 -8.18
N VAL A 78 -2.02 -9.52 -7.17
CA VAL A 78 -1.27 -9.51 -5.91
C VAL A 78 -0.28 -10.68 -5.89
N HIS A 79 1.00 -10.33 -5.86
CA HIS A 79 2.08 -11.26 -5.61
C HIS A 79 2.12 -11.68 -4.14
N ARG A 80 1.96 -10.71 -3.23
CA ARG A 80 2.04 -10.92 -1.79
C ARG A 80 1.32 -9.82 -1.02
N LEU A 81 0.65 -10.20 0.06
CA LEU A 81 0.06 -9.28 1.03
C LEU A 81 0.78 -9.44 2.38
N VAL A 82 1.26 -8.33 2.95
CA VAL A 82 1.90 -8.28 4.27
C VAL A 82 1.12 -7.30 5.14
N LEU A 83 0.63 -7.76 6.29
CA LEU A 83 -0.21 -7.00 7.21
C LEU A 83 0.50 -6.81 8.55
N LEU A 84 0.51 -5.56 9.06
CA LEU A 84 1.24 -5.12 10.26
C LEU A 84 0.37 -4.38 11.27
#